data_AF-A0A6L4YHZ0-F1
#
_entry.id   AF-A0A6L4YHZ0-F1
#
_cell.length_a   1.000
_cell.length_b   1.000
_cell.length_c   1.000
_cell.angle_alpha   90.00
_cell.angle_beta   90.00
_cell.angle_gamma   90.00
#
_symmetry.space_group_name_H-M   'P 1'
#
loop_
_entity.id
_entity.type
_entity.pdbx_description
1 polymer ?
#
loop_
_entity_poly.entity_id
_entity_poly.type
_entity_poly.pdbx_seq_one_letter_code
_entity_poly.pdbx_strand_id
1 'polypeptide(L)'
;MKKLAFHTMILAFCCGMMTSALAQEQKAAAAQAPAAQPPQETVCFESRKGASEVTKRDLQPGWPNVKCSPKTGAALWYGDPYDGTVPMGKMPGLEKIPEGHAVVKPRSEKLAILPMCATACHNGVGPAFNPPKLPKDKKPIPIPTMEGLLPDAKDLQHGRGRIWCLDCHHTTKRNMLVDNYGDPVSIDQPQLLCGKCHGDKMRDWRDGIHGKRIGEFASTGKKRWFTCTECHNPHNVQDGARNKGFVQIAPEAPPQLPKGMKDAKYERVHGIAH
;
A
#
# COMPACT_ATOMS: atom_id res chain seq x y z
N MET A 1 20.95 -93.76 28.70
CA MET A 1 21.09 -93.59 30.16
C MET A 1 20.75 -92.16 30.54
N LYS A 2 19.81 -91.98 31.49
CA LYS A 2 19.39 -90.74 32.19
C LYS A 2 18.77 -89.63 31.31
N LYS A 3 17.68 -88.92 31.66
CA LYS A 3 16.56 -89.04 32.62
C LYS A 3 15.68 -87.77 32.38
N LEU A 4 14.35 -87.91 32.43
CA LEU A 4 13.29 -86.94 32.86
C LEU A 4 13.13 -85.62 32.06
N ALA A 5 11.98 -85.22 31.47
CA ALA A 5 10.54 -85.20 31.81
C ALA A 5 10.06 -83.95 32.59
N PHE A 6 9.12 -83.20 31.96
CA PHE A 6 7.98 -82.43 32.51
C PHE A 6 8.27 -81.12 33.32
N HIS A 7 7.48 -80.02 33.32
CA HIS A 7 6.06 -79.74 33.01
C HIS A 7 5.78 -78.21 32.83
N THR A 8 4.86 -77.88 31.91
CA THR A 8 3.75 -76.86 31.94
C THR A 8 3.94 -75.37 32.28
N MET A 9 3.46 -74.50 31.36
CA MET A 9 2.51 -73.36 31.50
C MET A 9 2.78 -72.31 30.39
N ILE A 10 1.87 -71.71 29.63
CA ILE A 10 0.40 -71.53 29.64
C ILE A 10 -0.08 -71.29 28.19
N LEU A 11 -1.32 -71.68 27.96
CA LEU A 11 -2.15 -71.63 26.76
C LEU A 11 -2.70 -70.21 26.48
N ALA A 12 -2.89 -69.83 25.20
CA ALA A 12 -4.13 -69.28 24.64
C ALA A 12 -3.91 -68.73 23.21
N PHE A 13 -4.14 -69.54 22.17
CA PHE A 13 -5.41 -69.65 21.40
C PHE A 13 -5.69 -68.48 20.45
N CYS A 14 -5.22 -68.63 19.21
CA CYS A 14 -5.82 -68.02 18.03
C CYS A 14 -7.07 -68.83 17.65
N CYS A 15 -8.26 -68.21 17.63
CA CYS A 15 -9.38 -68.63 16.77
C CYS A 15 -10.57 -67.67 16.88
N GLY A 16 -11.16 -67.35 15.73
CA GLY A 16 -12.49 -66.72 15.60
C GLY A 16 -12.43 -65.25 15.17
N MET A 17 -13.20 -64.76 14.20
CA MET A 17 -14.27 -65.32 13.41
C MET A 17 -14.39 -64.51 12.11
N MET A 18 -14.73 -65.18 11.01
CA MET A 18 -15.33 -64.54 9.84
C MET A 18 -16.74 -64.02 10.19
N THR A 19 -17.27 -63.13 9.33
CA THR A 19 -18.56 -62.39 9.33
C THR A 19 -18.37 -60.93 9.78
N SER A 20 -18.51 -59.92 8.93
CA SER A 20 -19.71 -59.63 8.14
C SER A 20 -19.34 -58.73 6.96
N ALA A 21 -19.49 -59.24 5.74
CA ALA A 21 -19.66 -58.39 4.56
C ALA A 21 -21.17 -58.39 4.27
N LEU A 22 -21.81 -57.22 4.37
CA LEU A 22 -22.96 -56.74 3.60
C LEU A 22 -23.53 -55.48 4.27
N ALA A 23 -23.88 -54.49 3.44
CA ALA A 23 -24.58 -53.24 3.75
C ALA A 23 -23.78 -52.07 4.39
N GLN A 24 -22.88 -51.47 3.61
CA GLN A 24 -22.76 -50.00 3.62
C GLN A 24 -23.35 -49.46 2.33
N GLU A 25 -24.56 -48.96 2.44
CA GLU A 25 -25.28 -48.22 1.41
C GLU A 25 -24.43 -47.03 0.98
N GLN A 26 -24.00 -47.04 -0.28
CA GLN A 26 -23.21 -45.98 -0.89
C GLN A 26 -24.12 -44.76 -1.08
N LYS A 27 -24.31 -43.97 -0.01
CA LYS A 27 -24.84 -42.62 -0.12
C LYS A 27 -23.86 -41.83 -0.98
N ALA A 28 -24.20 -41.68 -2.25
CA ALA A 28 -23.53 -40.76 -3.15
C ALA A 28 -23.44 -39.40 -2.45
N ALA A 29 -22.22 -39.00 -2.09
CA ALA A 29 -21.95 -37.66 -1.62
C ALA A 29 -22.37 -36.72 -2.76
N ALA A 30 -23.51 -36.06 -2.60
CA ALA A 30 -23.88 -34.96 -3.46
C ALA A 30 -22.71 -33.96 -3.41
N ALA A 31 -22.02 -33.79 -4.54
CA ALA A 31 -21.03 -32.76 -4.70
C ALA A 31 -21.70 -31.44 -4.34
N GLN A 32 -21.26 -30.84 -3.24
CA GLN A 32 -21.67 -29.49 -2.88
C GLN A 32 -21.25 -28.58 -4.04
N ALA A 33 -22.24 -27.95 -4.68
CA ALA A 33 -21.98 -26.91 -5.66
C ALA A 33 -21.03 -25.89 -5.02
N PRO A 34 -19.98 -25.45 -5.74
CA PRO A 34 -19.09 -24.43 -5.21
C PRO A 34 -19.93 -23.23 -4.77
N ALA A 35 -19.75 -22.81 -3.52
CA ALA A 35 -20.38 -21.62 -2.99
C ALA A 35 -20.15 -20.48 -4.00
N ALA A 36 -21.23 -19.80 -4.38
CA ALA A 36 -21.14 -18.65 -5.26
C ALA A 36 -20.08 -17.69 -4.69
N GLN A 37 -19.03 -17.43 -5.48
CA GLN A 37 -18.04 -16.43 -5.12
C GLN A 37 -18.79 -15.13 -4.82
N PRO A 38 -18.48 -14.41 -3.73
CA PRO A 38 -19.08 -13.12 -3.48
C PRO A 38 -18.88 -12.24 -4.72
N PRO A 39 -19.88 -11.41 -5.10
CA PRO A 39 -19.81 -10.60 -6.31
C PRO A 39 -18.48 -9.85 -6.31
N GLN A 40 -17.69 -10.06 -7.37
CA GLN A 40 -16.36 -9.45 -7.49
C GLN A 40 -16.49 -7.93 -7.34
N GLU A 41 -15.94 -7.41 -6.25
CA GLU A 41 -15.88 -5.97 -6.01
C GLU A 41 -15.15 -5.30 -7.17
N THR A 42 -15.81 -4.33 -7.80
CA THR A 42 -15.17 -3.57 -8.87
C THR A 42 -14.24 -2.55 -8.25
N VAL A 43 -12.93 -2.73 -8.43
CA VAL A 43 -11.90 -1.83 -7.88
C VAL A 43 -11.28 -1.00 -9.00
N CYS A 44 -11.25 0.32 -8.83
CA CYS A 44 -10.47 1.20 -9.69
C CYS A 44 -9.14 1.56 -9.01
N PHE A 45 -8.08 1.80 -9.78
CA PHE A 45 -6.89 2.44 -9.25
C PHE A 45 -6.87 3.94 -9.55
N GLU A 46 -6.40 4.75 -8.61
CA GLU A 46 -6.47 6.22 -8.73
C GLU A 46 -5.21 6.85 -9.31
N SER A 47 -4.05 6.25 -9.05
CA SER A 47 -2.73 6.70 -9.50
C SER A 47 -1.81 5.51 -9.82
N ARG A 48 -1.70 4.56 -8.88
CA ARG A 48 -0.91 3.32 -9.02
C ARG A 48 -1.76 2.10 -8.71
N LYS A 49 -1.85 1.18 -9.67
CA LYS A 49 -2.49 -0.14 -9.49
C LYS A 49 -1.82 -0.91 -8.35
N GLY A 50 -2.61 -1.51 -7.45
CA GLY A 50 -2.12 -2.23 -6.27
C GLY A 50 -1.66 -1.34 -5.10
N ALA A 51 -1.66 -0.01 -5.24
CA ALA A 51 -1.22 0.89 -4.17
C ALA A 51 -2.26 1.96 -3.81
N SER A 52 -2.91 2.56 -4.80
CA SER A 52 -3.96 3.57 -4.61
C SER A 52 -5.24 3.05 -5.25
N GLU A 53 -6.10 2.44 -4.44
CA GLU A 53 -7.32 1.79 -4.92
C GLU A 53 -8.56 2.36 -4.25
N VAL A 54 -9.66 2.31 -4.99
CA VAL A 54 -10.99 2.70 -4.55
C VAL A 54 -11.97 1.63 -5.02
N THR A 55 -12.69 1.06 -4.06
CA THR A 55 -13.76 0.11 -4.33
C THR A 55 -15.00 0.87 -4.78
N LYS A 56 -15.58 0.45 -5.90
CA LYS A 56 -16.84 1.00 -6.41
C LYS A 56 -17.98 0.58 -5.48
N ARG A 57 -18.72 1.57 -5.01
CA ARG A 57 -19.98 1.42 -4.26
C ARG A 57 -20.96 2.49 -4.70
N ASP A 58 -22.25 2.20 -4.59
CA ASP A 58 -23.30 3.16 -4.89
C ASP A 58 -23.52 4.09 -3.69
N LEU A 59 -23.45 5.39 -3.91
CA LEU A 59 -23.79 6.42 -2.91
C LEU A 59 -25.31 6.59 -2.82
N GLN A 60 -25.97 6.45 -3.97
CA GLN A 60 -27.41 6.35 -4.15
C GLN A 60 -27.66 5.31 -5.25
N PRO A 61 -28.86 4.72 -5.35
CA PRO A 61 -29.15 3.75 -6.41
C PRO A 61 -28.79 4.29 -7.80
N GLY A 62 -27.83 3.65 -8.48
CA GLY A 62 -27.35 4.07 -9.80
C GLY A 62 -26.34 5.22 -9.83
N TRP A 63 -25.93 5.77 -8.67
CA TRP A 63 -24.91 6.82 -8.55
C TRP A 63 -23.67 6.29 -7.81
N PRO A 64 -22.65 5.81 -8.55
CA PRO A 64 -21.47 5.24 -7.93
C PRO A 64 -20.53 6.33 -7.37
N ASN A 65 -19.76 5.99 -6.33
CA ASN A 65 -18.68 6.83 -5.81
C ASN A 65 -17.53 7.02 -6.83
N VAL A 66 -17.31 6.04 -7.71
CA VAL A 66 -16.27 6.06 -8.74
C VAL A 66 -16.71 5.31 -10.00
N LYS A 67 -16.23 5.74 -11.16
CA LYS A 67 -16.33 5.00 -12.42
C LYS A 67 -14.94 4.65 -12.92
N CYS A 68 -14.67 3.36 -13.14
CA CYS A 68 -13.39 2.92 -13.71
C CYS A 68 -13.40 3.06 -15.24
N SER A 69 -12.23 3.35 -15.81
CA SER A 69 -11.97 3.20 -17.23
C SER A 69 -12.04 1.72 -17.62
N PRO A 70 -12.84 1.33 -18.62
CA PRO A 70 -12.91 -0.06 -19.08
C PRO A 70 -11.62 -0.52 -19.76
N LYS A 71 -10.79 0.42 -20.24
CA LYS A 71 -9.53 0.12 -20.93
C LYS A 71 -8.37 -0.12 -19.97
N THR A 72 -8.28 0.70 -18.93
CA THR A 72 -7.11 0.68 -18.03
C THR A 72 -7.43 0.15 -16.64
N GLY A 73 -8.67 0.28 -16.16
CA GLY A 73 -9.03 0.08 -14.76
C GLY A 73 -8.73 1.29 -13.86
N ALA A 74 -8.28 2.41 -14.43
CA ALA A 74 -8.03 3.65 -13.69
C ALA A 74 -9.37 4.34 -13.32
N ALA A 75 -9.41 5.09 -12.22
CA ALA A 75 -10.55 5.94 -11.89
C ALA A 75 -10.69 7.08 -12.94
N LEU A 76 -11.76 7.03 -13.73
CA LEU A 76 -12.08 8.01 -14.78
C LEU A 76 -12.91 9.18 -14.22
N TRP A 77 -13.75 8.90 -13.24
CA TRP A 77 -14.66 9.88 -12.66
C TRP A 77 -14.98 9.54 -11.21
N TYR A 78 -15.19 10.58 -10.41
CA TYR A 78 -15.50 10.50 -8.98
C TYR A 78 -16.88 11.11 -8.72
N GLY A 79 -17.78 10.33 -8.13
CA GLY A 79 -19.04 10.82 -7.57
C GLY A 79 -18.87 11.38 -6.18
N ASP A 80 -17.93 10.81 -5.41
CA ASP A 80 -17.43 11.39 -4.15
C ASP A 80 -15.90 11.48 -4.21
N PRO A 81 -15.34 12.67 -4.51
CA PRO A 81 -13.89 12.87 -4.57
C PRO A 81 -13.21 12.83 -3.19
N TYR A 82 -13.98 12.85 -2.09
CA TYR A 82 -13.49 12.93 -0.71
C TYR A 82 -13.61 11.60 0.05
N ASP A 83 -14.04 10.52 -0.63
CA ASP A 83 -14.23 9.20 -0.04
C ASP A 83 -12.95 8.71 0.68
N GLY A 84 -13.08 8.43 1.99
CA GLY A 84 -11.99 7.98 2.85
C GLY A 84 -10.88 9.02 3.07
N THR A 85 -11.14 10.31 2.88
CA THR A 85 -10.15 11.37 3.12
C THR A 85 -10.23 11.96 4.52
N VAL A 86 -9.09 12.43 5.03
CA VAL A 86 -8.94 13.15 6.29
C VAL A 86 -8.32 14.52 6.05
N PRO A 87 -8.52 15.51 6.94
CA PRO A 87 -7.79 16.78 6.85
C PRO A 87 -6.29 16.54 6.75
N MET A 88 -5.62 17.23 5.82
CA MET A 88 -4.21 17.03 5.52
C MET A 88 -3.29 17.33 6.71
N GLY A 89 -3.75 18.07 7.71
CA GLY A 89 -2.94 18.59 8.80
C GLY A 89 -2.16 19.85 8.40
N LYS A 90 -1.32 20.35 9.32
CA LYS A 90 -0.52 21.56 9.08
C LYS A 90 0.47 21.33 7.94
N MET A 91 0.50 22.25 6.98
CA MET A 91 1.40 22.21 5.83
C MET A 91 1.99 23.60 5.57
N PRO A 92 3.31 23.78 5.77
CA PRO A 92 4.00 25.04 5.45
C PRO A 92 3.76 25.56 4.03
N GLY A 93 3.30 26.81 3.93
CA GLY A 93 2.96 27.50 2.70
C GLY A 93 1.50 27.35 2.25
N LEU A 94 0.67 26.61 3.00
CA LEU A 94 -0.76 26.43 2.73
C LEU A 94 -1.65 26.94 3.88
N GLU A 95 -1.15 27.84 4.73
CA GLU A 95 -1.84 28.35 5.92
C GLU A 95 -3.12 29.13 5.59
N LYS A 96 -3.23 29.63 4.35
CA LYS A 96 -4.41 30.36 3.87
C LYS A 96 -5.58 29.46 3.48
N ILE A 97 -5.34 28.15 3.34
CA ILE A 97 -6.42 27.20 3.05
C ILE A 97 -7.19 26.94 4.35
N PRO A 98 -8.53 27.09 4.35
CA PRO A 98 -9.32 26.80 5.55
C PRO A 98 -9.12 25.36 6.04
N GLU A 99 -9.23 25.16 7.36
CA GLU A 99 -9.10 23.83 7.94
C GLU A 99 -10.14 22.86 7.35
N GLY A 100 -9.71 21.64 7.03
CA GLY A 100 -10.57 20.64 6.39
C GLY A 100 -10.83 20.86 4.89
N HIS A 101 -10.36 21.97 4.29
CA HIS A 101 -10.50 22.20 2.85
C HIS A 101 -9.35 21.60 2.03
N ALA A 102 -8.21 21.30 2.66
CA ALA A 102 -7.22 20.40 2.08
C ALA A 102 -7.32 19.04 2.78
N VAL A 103 -7.71 18.02 2.03
CA VAL A 103 -7.83 16.64 2.53
C VAL A 103 -6.93 15.69 1.75
N VAL A 104 -6.45 14.64 2.41
CA VAL A 104 -5.64 13.58 1.81
C VAL A 104 -6.23 12.22 2.17
N LYS A 105 -5.92 11.19 1.39
CA LYS A 105 -6.29 9.82 1.75
C LYS A 105 -5.18 9.22 2.61
N PRO A 106 -5.46 8.81 3.86
CA PRO A 106 -4.44 8.23 4.72
C PRO A 106 -3.89 6.96 4.08
N ARG A 107 -2.58 6.79 4.21
CA ARG A 107 -1.82 5.63 3.74
C ARG A 107 -1.65 4.61 4.85
N SER A 108 -1.68 5.05 6.11
CA SER A 108 -1.53 4.23 7.31
C SER A 108 -2.41 2.98 7.30
N GLU A 109 -3.68 3.10 6.91
CA GLU A 109 -4.63 1.98 6.83
C GLU A 109 -4.27 0.90 5.80
N LYS A 110 -3.44 1.23 4.80
CA LYS A 110 -2.99 0.29 3.76
C LYS A 110 -1.68 -0.41 4.14
N LEU A 111 -1.10 -0.08 5.29
CA LEU A 111 0.18 -0.61 5.75
C LEU A 111 -0.05 -1.59 6.89
N ALA A 112 -0.28 -2.86 6.56
CA ALA A 112 -0.65 -3.90 7.53
C ALA A 112 0.30 -4.03 8.73
N ILE A 113 1.61 -3.83 8.51
CA ILE A 113 2.63 -3.95 9.55
C ILE A 113 2.84 -2.67 10.36
N LEU A 114 2.24 -1.54 9.97
CA LEU A 114 2.51 -0.24 10.57
C LEU A 114 2.24 -0.20 12.09
N PRO A 115 1.15 -0.80 12.62
CA PRO A 115 0.94 -0.85 14.07
C PRO A 115 2.03 -1.66 14.79
N MET A 116 2.48 -2.77 14.20
CA MET A 116 3.57 -3.58 14.77
C MET A 116 4.87 -2.79 14.83
N CYS A 117 5.13 -1.97 13.81
CA CYS A 117 6.28 -1.08 13.79
C CYS A 117 6.23 0.02 14.86
N ALA A 118 5.11 0.24 15.54
CA ALA A 118 5.01 1.23 16.61
C ALA A 118 4.98 0.57 17.99
N THR A 119 3.85 -0.02 18.37
CA THR A 119 3.56 -0.37 19.76
C THR A 119 4.16 -1.71 20.14
N ALA A 120 4.28 -2.64 19.19
CA ALA A 120 4.79 -3.99 19.43
C ALA A 120 6.31 -4.03 19.39
N CYS A 121 6.92 -3.46 18.35
CA CYS A 121 8.34 -3.55 18.13
C CYS A 121 9.07 -2.26 18.38
N HIS A 122 8.62 -1.07 17.92
CA HIS A 122 9.40 0.18 18.08
C HIS A 122 8.74 1.23 18.99
N ASN A 123 8.55 0.90 20.28
CA ASN A 123 7.72 1.71 21.19
C ASN A 123 8.50 2.67 22.10
N GLY A 124 9.83 2.56 22.13
CA GLY A 124 10.70 3.47 22.88
C GLY A 124 10.73 3.26 24.39
N VAL A 125 10.13 2.18 24.92
CA VAL A 125 10.06 1.87 26.36
C VAL A 125 10.52 0.43 26.66
N GLY A 126 11.24 0.22 27.77
CA GLY A 126 11.65 -1.11 28.26
C GLY A 126 13.15 -1.24 28.61
N PRO A 127 13.53 -2.25 29.43
CA PRO A 127 14.86 -2.35 30.05
C PRO A 127 16.00 -2.68 29.07
N ALA A 128 15.67 -3.18 27.89
CA ALA A 128 16.53 -3.20 26.71
C ALA A 128 15.61 -2.94 25.52
N PHE A 129 15.76 -1.78 24.88
CA PHE A 129 14.92 -1.21 23.82
C PHE A 129 14.23 -2.33 23.01
N ASN A 130 12.89 -2.41 23.10
CA ASN A 130 12.06 -3.01 22.07
C ASN A 130 11.48 -1.80 21.32
N PRO A 131 12.22 -1.34 20.29
CA PRO A 131 12.97 -2.17 19.37
C PRO A 131 14.44 -2.20 19.73
N PRO A 132 15.21 -3.16 19.24
CA PRO A 132 16.62 -3.33 19.56
C PRO A 132 17.44 -2.04 19.54
N LYS A 133 18.55 -2.08 20.29
CA LYS A 133 19.67 -1.12 20.28
C LYS A 133 19.73 -0.33 18.97
N LEU A 134 19.59 0.99 19.07
CA LEU A 134 19.62 1.86 17.90
C LEU A 134 20.90 1.63 17.08
N PRO A 135 20.80 1.63 15.73
CA PRO A 135 21.98 1.58 14.89
C PRO A 135 22.93 2.71 15.28
N LYS A 136 24.22 2.38 15.45
CA LYS A 136 25.26 3.37 15.76
C LYS A 136 25.60 4.25 14.57
N ASP A 137 25.30 3.77 13.38
CA ASP A 137 25.51 4.44 12.11
C ASP A 137 24.38 4.07 11.13
N LYS A 138 24.41 4.66 9.94
CA LYS A 138 23.41 4.45 8.89
C LYS A 138 23.75 3.29 7.96
N LYS A 139 24.68 2.41 8.34
CA LYS A 139 25.03 1.26 7.50
C LYS A 139 23.96 0.18 7.65
N PRO A 140 23.52 -0.43 6.54
CA PRO A 140 22.63 -1.58 6.59
C PRO A 140 23.24 -2.72 7.39
N ILE A 141 22.46 -3.29 8.31
CA ILE A 141 22.82 -4.50 9.04
C ILE A 141 21.64 -5.48 8.89
N PRO A 142 21.87 -6.73 8.48
CA PRO A 142 20.84 -7.75 8.49
C PRO A 142 20.28 -7.96 9.89
N ILE A 143 18.96 -7.87 10.05
CA ILE A 143 18.26 -8.16 11.30
C ILE A 143 17.32 -9.34 11.01
N PRO A 144 17.57 -10.54 11.55
CA PRO A 144 16.78 -11.73 11.23
C PRO A 144 15.27 -11.55 11.41
N THR A 145 14.85 -10.83 12.45
CA THR A 145 13.43 -10.50 12.69
C THR A 145 12.86 -9.61 11.58
N MET A 146 13.62 -8.65 11.06
CA MET A 146 13.17 -7.79 9.97
C MET A 146 13.19 -8.54 8.64
N GLU A 147 14.14 -9.45 8.41
CA GLU A 147 14.15 -10.30 7.23
C GLU A 147 12.96 -11.27 7.22
N GLY A 148 12.54 -11.77 8.39
CA GLY A 148 11.31 -12.57 8.51
C GLY A 148 10.02 -11.77 8.28
N LEU A 149 9.96 -10.52 8.76
CA LEU A 149 8.76 -9.69 8.66
C LEU A 149 8.63 -8.97 7.29
N LEU A 150 9.74 -8.56 6.72
CA LEU A 150 9.85 -7.80 5.47
C LEU A 150 11.00 -8.37 4.62
N PRO A 151 10.86 -9.58 4.06
CA PRO A 151 11.93 -10.22 3.30
C PRO A 151 12.41 -9.38 2.12
N ASP A 152 11.49 -8.66 1.48
CA ASP A 152 11.78 -7.80 0.32
C ASP A 152 12.55 -6.51 0.70
N ALA A 153 12.69 -6.21 2.01
CA ALA A 153 13.38 -4.99 2.46
C ALA A 153 14.85 -4.94 2.01
N LYS A 154 15.49 -6.09 1.85
CA LYS A 154 16.89 -6.21 1.39
C LYS A 154 17.08 -5.83 -0.08
N ASP A 155 16.02 -5.91 -0.87
CA ASP A 155 16.03 -5.64 -2.31
C ASP A 155 15.60 -4.20 -2.64
N LEU A 156 15.27 -3.39 -1.63
CA LEU A 156 14.82 -2.02 -1.81
C LEU A 156 15.96 -1.09 -2.26
N GLN A 157 15.66 -0.25 -3.25
CA GLN A 157 16.66 0.55 -3.95
C GLN A 157 16.82 1.95 -3.36
N HIS A 158 17.45 2.07 -2.20
CA HIS A 158 17.65 3.34 -1.49
C HIS A 158 18.87 4.16 -1.98
N GLY A 159 18.71 4.87 -3.11
CA GLY A 159 19.69 5.87 -3.59
C GLY A 159 21.15 5.39 -3.70
N ARG A 160 21.41 4.23 -4.31
CA ARG A 160 22.74 3.61 -4.51
C ARG A 160 23.48 3.35 -3.19
N GLY A 161 22.74 2.95 -2.16
CA GLY A 161 23.27 2.72 -0.81
C GLY A 161 23.65 4.01 -0.07
N ARG A 162 23.28 5.19 -0.59
CA ARG A 162 23.52 6.49 0.05
C ARG A 162 22.35 6.95 0.91
N ILE A 163 21.20 6.29 0.78
CA ILE A 163 20.01 6.54 1.60
C ILE A 163 19.76 5.27 2.40
N TRP A 164 19.45 5.43 3.68
CA TRP A 164 19.08 4.37 4.60
C TRP A 164 17.62 4.51 5.05
N CYS A 165 17.03 3.42 5.54
CA CYS A 165 15.64 3.41 6.02
C CYS A 165 15.35 4.55 7.01
N LEU A 166 16.33 4.88 7.86
CA LEU A 166 16.20 5.91 8.90
C LEU A 166 16.44 7.35 8.42
N ASP A 167 16.74 7.55 7.13
CA ASP A 167 16.69 8.90 6.53
C ASP A 167 15.25 9.33 6.24
N CYS A 168 14.35 8.35 6.11
CA CYS A 168 12.93 8.51 5.85
C CYS A 168 12.06 8.19 7.08
N HIS A 169 12.35 7.11 7.79
CA HIS A 169 11.60 6.64 8.95
C HIS A 169 12.22 7.12 10.27
N HIS A 170 11.36 7.45 11.23
CA HIS A 170 11.81 7.91 12.55
C HIS A 170 12.56 6.81 13.32
N THR A 171 13.64 7.19 14.00
CA THR A 171 14.60 6.27 14.64
C THR A 171 14.04 5.56 15.86
N THR A 172 12.95 6.01 16.46
CA THR A 172 12.32 5.38 17.64
C THR A 172 10.82 5.15 17.49
N LYS A 173 10.19 5.70 16.44
CA LYS A 173 8.73 5.64 16.19
C LYS A 173 8.53 5.20 14.73
N ARG A 174 8.80 3.94 14.39
CA ARG A 174 8.92 3.50 12.98
C ARG A 174 7.62 3.60 12.17
N ASN A 175 6.48 3.83 12.83
CA ASN A 175 5.22 4.19 12.18
C ASN A 175 5.13 5.65 11.74
N MET A 176 6.17 6.44 11.98
CA MET A 176 6.28 7.83 11.58
C MET A 176 7.51 8.02 10.68
N LEU A 177 7.45 9.08 9.89
CA LEU A 177 8.56 9.59 9.10
C LEU A 177 9.38 10.56 9.96
N VAL A 178 10.51 11.03 9.43
CA VAL A 178 11.42 11.94 10.14
C VAL A 178 11.78 13.15 9.30
N ASP A 179 11.75 14.34 9.90
CA ASP A 179 12.17 15.57 9.23
C ASP A 179 13.71 15.76 9.25
N ASN A 180 14.20 16.97 8.94
CA ASN A 180 15.63 17.28 8.97
C ASN A 180 16.19 17.50 10.38
N TYR A 181 15.34 17.80 11.36
CA TYR A 181 15.71 18.05 12.75
C TYR A 181 15.61 16.78 13.61
N GLY A 182 15.00 15.72 13.08
CA GLY A 182 14.76 14.47 13.78
C GLY A 182 13.35 14.35 14.35
N ASP A 183 12.49 15.34 14.11
CA ASP A 183 11.13 15.35 14.62
C ASP A 183 10.23 14.40 13.82
N PRO A 184 9.23 13.77 14.49
CA PRO A 184 8.32 12.85 13.85
C PRO A 184 7.36 13.55 12.89
N VAL A 185 7.20 12.97 11.71
CA VAL A 185 6.23 13.36 10.69
C VAL A 185 5.23 12.23 10.49
N SER A 186 3.93 12.54 10.36
CA SER A 186 2.92 11.51 10.11
C SER A 186 3.23 10.73 8.82
N ILE A 187 3.01 9.41 8.83
CA ILE A 187 3.12 8.56 7.64
C ILE A 187 2.13 8.98 6.53
N ASP A 188 1.05 9.68 6.91
CA ASP A 188 0.02 10.21 6.02
C ASP A 188 0.38 11.58 5.44
N GLN A 189 1.53 12.15 5.84
CA GLN A 189 2.08 13.40 5.31
C GLN A 189 3.47 13.21 4.66
N PRO A 190 3.65 12.24 3.74
CA PRO A 190 4.95 11.97 3.15
C PRO A 190 5.55 13.16 2.40
N GLN A 191 4.73 14.10 1.93
CA GLN A 191 5.18 15.33 1.27
C GLN A 191 6.13 16.19 2.13
N LEU A 192 5.95 16.18 3.45
CA LEU A 192 6.86 16.88 4.38
C LEU A 192 8.24 16.23 4.39
N LEU A 193 8.30 14.90 4.35
CA LEU A 193 9.54 14.15 4.22
C LEU A 193 10.18 14.37 2.84
N CYS A 194 9.42 14.18 1.77
CA CYS A 194 9.95 14.28 0.40
C CYS A 194 10.52 15.67 0.10
N GLY A 195 9.90 16.71 0.66
CA GLY A 195 10.34 18.10 0.53
C GLY A 195 11.72 18.40 1.14
N LYS A 196 12.26 17.54 2.01
CA LYS A 196 13.63 17.67 2.55
C LYS A 196 14.67 17.75 1.44
N CYS A 197 14.47 16.96 0.38
CA CYS A 197 15.41 16.84 -0.74
C CYS A 197 14.80 17.32 -2.06
N HIS A 198 13.48 17.17 -2.25
CA HIS A 198 12.77 17.51 -3.49
C HIS A 198 11.99 18.83 -3.38
N GLY A 199 12.68 19.90 -2.96
CA GLY A 199 12.06 21.18 -2.65
C GLY A 199 11.34 21.84 -3.84
N ASP A 200 11.89 21.71 -5.05
CA ASP A 200 11.27 22.20 -6.29
C ASP A 200 9.93 21.49 -6.56
N LYS A 201 9.94 20.15 -6.50
CA LYS A 201 8.74 19.34 -6.69
C LYS A 201 7.72 19.55 -5.58
N MET A 202 8.18 19.80 -4.36
CA MET A 202 7.30 20.13 -3.24
C MET A 202 6.59 21.47 -3.43
N ARG A 203 7.30 22.49 -3.93
CA ARG A 203 6.68 23.77 -4.31
C ARG A 203 5.66 23.56 -5.42
N ASP A 204 6.06 22.91 -6.51
CA ASP A 204 5.17 22.67 -7.65
C ASP A 204 3.93 21.85 -7.23
N TRP A 205 4.08 20.91 -6.29
CA TRP A 205 2.97 20.16 -5.69
C TRP A 205 2.05 21.02 -4.82
N ARG A 206 2.59 21.96 -4.04
CA ARG A 206 1.79 22.95 -3.27
C ARG A 206 1.04 23.92 -4.16
N ASP A 207 1.60 24.26 -5.31
CA ASP A 207 0.97 25.21 -6.25
C ASP A 207 -0.02 24.50 -7.17
N GLY A 208 0.12 23.18 -7.35
CA GLY A 208 -0.80 22.33 -8.12
C GLY A 208 -0.35 22.12 -9.54
N ILE A 209 0.90 22.46 -9.82
CA ILE A 209 1.61 22.24 -11.07
C ILE A 209 2.03 20.77 -11.16
N HIS A 210 2.37 20.14 -10.02
CA HIS A 210 2.76 18.74 -9.94
C HIS A 210 1.81 17.92 -9.07
N GLY A 211 1.51 16.69 -9.49
CA GLY A 211 0.57 15.80 -8.81
C GLY A 211 -0.86 15.93 -9.32
N LYS A 212 -1.82 15.48 -8.51
CA LYS A 212 -3.25 15.44 -8.85
C LYS A 212 -4.07 16.05 -7.71
N ARG A 213 -5.09 16.83 -8.08
CA ARG A 213 -6.11 17.34 -7.15
C ARG A 213 -7.49 17.12 -7.75
N ILE A 214 -8.43 16.72 -6.90
CA ILE A 214 -9.85 16.55 -7.27
C ILE A 214 -10.73 17.21 -6.21
N GLY A 215 -12.00 17.44 -6.53
CA GLY A 215 -12.93 18.18 -5.68
C GLY A 215 -13.29 19.53 -6.29
N GLU A 216 -13.49 20.53 -5.46
CA GLU A 216 -13.93 21.85 -5.91
C GLU A 216 -12.82 22.64 -6.60
N PHE A 217 -13.17 23.33 -7.69
CA PHE A 217 -12.24 24.19 -8.42
C PHE A 217 -12.00 25.54 -7.75
N ALA A 218 -12.94 26.04 -6.94
CA ALA A 218 -12.82 27.32 -6.26
C ALA A 218 -11.53 27.37 -5.43
N SER A 219 -10.79 28.48 -5.42
CA SER A 219 -9.51 28.59 -4.73
C SER A 219 -9.60 28.22 -3.24
N THR A 220 -10.68 28.64 -2.58
CA THR A 220 -11.01 28.31 -1.18
C THR A 220 -11.84 27.05 -1.03
N GLY A 221 -12.28 26.41 -2.11
CA GLY A 221 -13.10 25.19 -2.06
C GLY A 221 -12.34 23.97 -1.55
N LYS A 222 -13.08 22.99 -1.02
CA LYS A 222 -12.50 21.73 -0.52
C LYS A 222 -11.88 20.95 -1.67
N LYS A 223 -10.68 20.40 -1.46
CA LYS A 223 -9.94 19.62 -2.46
C LYS A 223 -9.30 18.43 -1.79
N ARG A 224 -9.35 17.28 -2.48
CA ARG A 224 -8.49 16.14 -2.19
C ARG A 224 -7.17 16.30 -2.92
N TRP A 225 -6.09 16.17 -2.16
CA TRP A 225 -4.72 16.23 -2.62
C TRP A 225 -4.14 14.83 -2.63
N PHE A 226 -3.56 14.44 -3.76
CA PHE A 226 -2.83 13.18 -3.86
C PHE A 226 -1.44 13.39 -3.29
N THR A 227 -1.09 12.57 -2.29
CA THR A 227 0.22 12.60 -1.65
C THR A 227 1.30 11.97 -2.52
N CYS A 228 2.57 12.25 -2.23
CA CYS A 228 3.70 11.77 -3.02
C CYS A 228 3.69 10.24 -3.18
N THR A 229 3.29 9.50 -2.15
CA THR A 229 3.32 8.02 -2.13
C THR A 229 2.11 7.36 -2.80
N GLU A 230 1.05 8.12 -3.12
CA GLU A 230 -0.03 7.63 -3.98
C GLU A 230 0.45 7.48 -5.44
N CYS A 231 1.33 8.38 -5.88
CA CYS A 231 1.87 8.44 -7.23
C CYS A 231 3.25 7.79 -7.38
N HIS A 232 4.09 7.81 -6.34
CA HIS A 232 5.45 7.26 -6.38
C HIS A 232 5.63 6.15 -5.34
N ASN A 233 6.47 5.17 -5.63
CA ASN A 233 6.88 4.20 -4.62
C ASN A 233 8.11 4.78 -3.88
N PRO A 234 8.03 5.05 -2.57
CA PRO A 234 9.14 5.65 -1.84
C PRO A 234 10.42 4.79 -1.85
N HIS A 235 10.30 3.48 -2.13
CA HIS A 235 11.43 2.54 -2.15
C HIS A 235 11.97 2.22 -3.55
N ASN A 236 11.53 2.95 -4.60
CA ASN A 236 12.02 2.78 -5.97
C ASN A 236 12.69 4.03 -6.55
N VAL A 237 13.46 4.75 -5.75
CA VAL A 237 14.15 5.99 -6.16
C VAL A 237 15.28 5.78 -7.20
N GLN A 238 15.45 4.56 -7.70
CA GLN A 238 16.41 4.16 -8.74
C GLN A 238 15.76 3.26 -9.78
N ASP A 239 14.71 3.75 -10.43
CA ASP A 239 13.90 2.92 -11.29
C ASP A 239 14.59 2.43 -12.58
N GLY A 240 14.44 1.11 -12.84
CA GLY A 240 14.63 0.46 -14.13
C GLY A 240 16.00 0.64 -14.78
N ALA A 241 16.04 0.53 -16.12
CA ALA A 241 17.26 0.72 -16.91
C ALA A 241 17.85 2.13 -16.80
N ARG A 242 17.02 3.12 -16.42
CA ARG A 242 17.48 4.50 -16.20
C ARG A 242 18.31 4.62 -14.91
N ASN A 243 18.11 3.71 -13.96
CA ASN A 243 18.76 3.65 -12.65
C ASN A 243 18.75 5.01 -11.95
N LYS A 244 17.67 5.80 -12.10
CA LYS A 244 17.54 7.16 -11.57
C LYS A 244 16.09 7.58 -11.38
N GLY A 245 15.82 8.21 -10.24
CA GLY A 245 14.51 8.77 -9.90
C GLY A 245 13.44 7.71 -9.69
N PHE A 246 12.23 8.17 -9.35
CA PHE A 246 11.06 7.31 -9.25
C PHE A 246 10.67 6.72 -10.62
N VAL A 247 9.92 5.60 -10.58
CA VAL A 247 9.16 5.12 -11.74
C VAL A 247 8.30 6.24 -12.27
N GLN A 248 8.41 6.49 -13.58
CA GLN A 248 7.53 7.43 -14.25
C GLN A 248 6.16 6.79 -14.44
N ILE A 249 5.11 7.50 -14.05
CA ILE A 249 3.74 7.12 -14.37
C ILE A 249 3.52 7.43 -15.85
N ALA A 250 2.96 6.49 -16.60
CA ALA A 250 2.55 6.77 -17.96
C ALA A 250 1.51 7.91 -17.95
N PRO A 251 1.74 8.99 -18.72
CA PRO A 251 0.76 10.07 -18.79
C PRO A 251 -0.56 9.54 -19.34
N GLU A 252 -1.67 10.13 -18.89
CA GLU A 252 -2.96 9.87 -19.51
C GLU A 252 -2.90 10.27 -21.00
N ALA A 253 -3.74 9.62 -21.82
CA ALA A 253 -3.86 10.02 -23.21
C ALA A 253 -4.27 11.50 -23.29
N PRO A 254 -3.78 12.25 -24.29
CA PRO A 254 -4.18 13.64 -24.45
C PRO A 254 -5.70 13.75 -24.55
N PRO A 255 -6.30 14.86 -24.07
CA PRO A 255 -7.74 15.07 -24.17
C PRO A 255 -8.20 14.97 -25.62
N GLN A 256 -9.46 14.59 -25.81
CA GLN A 256 -10.04 14.56 -27.16
C GLN A 256 -10.03 15.96 -27.76
N LEU A 257 -9.69 16.04 -29.04
CA LEU A 257 -9.70 17.30 -29.78
C LEU A 257 -11.11 17.90 -29.80
N PRO A 258 -11.24 19.24 -29.76
CA PRO A 258 -12.51 19.90 -29.97
C PRO A 258 -13.19 19.43 -31.25
N LYS A 259 -14.53 19.38 -31.22
CA LYS A 259 -15.33 18.94 -32.36
C LYS A 259 -14.97 19.71 -33.62
N GLY A 260 -14.59 19.00 -34.68
CA GLY A 260 -14.19 19.57 -35.97
C GLY A 260 -12.68 19.71 -36.19
N MET A 261 -11.85 19.52 -35.15
CA MET A 261 -10.40 19.50 -35.28
C MET A 261 -9.89 18.09 -35.60
N LYS A 262 -9.04 17.98 -36.62
CA LYS A 262 -8.43 16.70 -37.05
C LYS A 262 -7.08 16.42 -36.38
N ASP A 263 -6.36 17.47 -35.98
CA ASP A 263 -5.07 17.38 -35.31
C ASP A 263 -4.84 18.57 -34.35
N ALA A 264 -3.82 18.47 -33.50
CA ALA A 264 -3.41 19.51 -32.54
C ALA A 264 -2.33 20.45 -33.10
N LYS A 265 -2.19 20.59 -34.43
CA LYS A 265 -1.11 21.44 -34.99
C LYS A 265 -1.22 22.91 -34.56
N TYR A 266 -2.42 23.36 -34.23
CA TYR A 266 -2.69 24.71 -33.71
C TYR A 266 -2.01 24.97 -32.35
N GLU A 267 -1.57 23.95 -31.60
CA GLU A 267 -0.82 24.14 -30.34
C GLU A 267 0.68 24.40 -30.59
N ARG A 268 1.16 24.18 -31.83
CA ARG A 268 2.55 24.37 -32.22
C ARG A 268 2.83 25.75 -32.81
N VAL A 269 1.79 26.49 -33.18
CA VAL A 269 1.95 27.92 -33.48
C VAL A 269 2.24 28.63 -32.17
N HIS A 270 3.35 29.35 -32.14
CA HIS A 270 3.91 29.93 -30.93
C HIS A 270 2.88 30.82 -30.22
N GLY A 271 2.98 30.87 -28.88
CA GLY A 271 2.07 31.62 -28.04
C GLY A 271 1.93 33.08 -28.48
N ILE A 272 0.72 33.61 -28.33
CA ILE A 272 0.42 35.03 -28.45
C ILE A 272 1.45 35.79 -27.63
N ALA A 273 2.14 36.77 -28.22
CA ALA A 273 3.03 37.66 -27.48
C ALA A 273 2.21 38.31 -26.36
N HIS A 274 2.53 37.98 -25.11
CA HIS A 274 1.98 38.62 -23.92
C HIS A 274 2.81 39.84 -23.56
#